data_AF-A0A2D4JVI0-F1
#
_entry.id   AF-A0A2D4JVI0-F1
#
_cell.length_a   1.000
_cell.length_b   1.000
_cell.length_c   1.000
_cell.angle_alpha   90.00
_cell.angle_beta   90.00
_cell.angle_gamma   90.00
#
_symmetry.space_group_name_H-M   'P 1'
#
loop_
_entity.id
_entity.type
_entity.pdbx_description
1 polymer ?
#
loop_
_entity_poly.entity_id
_entity_poly.type
_entity_poly.pdbx_seq_one_letter_code
_entity_poly.pdbx_strand_id
1 'polypeptide(L)'
;GDFLPVMKLFDLLYPEKECIPVPDINKPQSTHAFAMTCIWIHLNRKAHSDNSKLQIPIPHSLKLHHEFLQQSLRNKSLHMNDYKIALLCNAYSTNSECFTLPMGVLVETIYGNGNMRIPLPGTNCMASGSITPLPMNLLDSLTVHAKMSLIHSIATRVIKLAHAKSSLALAPALVETFSRLLVYMEIESLGIKGFISQLLPTVFKSHAWGILHTLLEMFSYRMHHIQPHYRVQLLSNLHSLAA
;
A
#
# COMPACT_ATOMS: atom_id res chain seq x y z
N GLY A 1 -9.75 23.09 -10.91
CA GLY A 1 -10.99 23.01 -11.70
C GLY A 1 -11.59 21.63 -11.68
N ASP A 2 -10.79 20.60 -11.94
CA ASP A 2 -11.28 19.33 -12.50
C ASP A 2 -12.07 18.41 -11.55
N PHE A 3 -11.97 18.61 -10.23
CA PHE A 3 -12.64 17.75 -9.23
C PHE A 3 -13.90 18.37 -8.60
N LEU A 4 -14.21 19.64 -8.90
CA LEU A 4 -15.42 20.31 -8.40
C LEU A 4 -16.74 19.68 -8.87
N PRO A 5 -16.85 19.06 -10.07
CA PRO A 5 -18.07 18.36 -10.46
C PRO A 5 -18.51 17.26 -9.49
N VAL A 6 -17.60 16.71 -8.69
CA VAL A 6 -17.92 15.70 -7.67
C VAL A 6 -18.83 16.27 -6.58
N MET A 7 -18.75 17.57 -6.29
CA MET A 7 -19.67 18.25 -5.35
C MET A 7 -21.12 18.18 -5.83
N LYS A 8 -21.34 18.39 -7.13
CA LYS A 8 -22.69 18.28 -7.73
C LYS A 8 -23.22 16.85 -7.69
N LEU A 9 -22.35 15.86 -7.88
CA LEU A 9 -22.74 14.44 -7.75
C LEU A 9 -23.09 14.08 -6.31
N PHE A 10 -22.36 14.61 -5.33
CA PHE A 10 -22.69 14.40 -3.93
C PHE A 10 -24.07 14.96 -3.60
N ASP A 11 -24.35 16.21 -3.99
CA ASP A 11 -25.66 16.84 -3.74
C ASP A 11 -26.81 16.06 -4.39
N LEU A 12 -26.56 15.41 -5.54
CA LEU A 12 -27.55 14.59 -6.23
C LEU A 12 -27.77 13.21 -5.57
N LEU A 13 -26.69 12.55 -5.14
CA LEU A 13 -26.73 11.18 -4.64
C LEU A 13 -26.98 11.08 -3.12
N TYR A 14 -26.72 12.16 -2.38
CA TYR A 14 -26.90 12.25 -0.94
C TYR A 14 -27.82 13.43 -0.59
N PRO A 15 -29.13 13.33 -0.90
CA PRO A 15 -30.09 14.42 -0.65
C PRO A 15 -30.41 14.60 0.85
N GLU A 16 -30.00 13.64 1.69
CA GLU A 16 -30.29 13.61 3.12
C GLU A 16 -29.55 14.73 3.87
N LYS A 17 -30.29 15.44 4.73
CA LYS A 17 -29.74 16.52 5.57
C LYS A 17 -29.17 16.00 6.90
N GLU A 18 -29.54 14.78 7.28
CA GLU A 18 -29.12 14.15 8.52
C GLU A 18 -27.70 13.57 8.40
N CYS A 19 -27.06 13.34 9.55
CA CYS A 19 -25.75 12.72 9.58
C CYS A 19 -25.83 11.25 9.21
N ILE A 20 -25.02 10.83 8.24
CA ILE A 20 -24.89 9.42 7.85
C ILE A 20 -24.16 8.68 8.99
N PRO A 21 -24.73 7.58 9.50
CA PRO A 21 -24.14 6.83 10.60
C PRO A 21 -22.87 6.10 10.15
N VAL A 22 -21.93 5.94 11.08
CA VAL A 22 -20.70 5.17 10.83
C VAL A 22 -21.04 3.71 10.52
N PRO A 23 -20.60 3.15 9.38
CA PRO A 23 -20.84 1.76 9.03
C PRO A 23 -20.03 0.79 9.92
N ASP A 24 -20.39 -0.49 9.89
CA ASP A 24 -19.60 -1.55 10.51
C ASP A 24 -18.21 -1.68 9.86
N ILE A 25 -17.18 -1.23 10.58
CA ILE A 25 -15.78 -1.20 10.12
C ILE A 25 -15.11 -2.57 10.09
N ASN A 26 -15.77 -3.63 10.54
CA ASN A 26 -15.27 -5.00 10.39
C ASN A 26 -15.55 -5.56 8.98
N LYS A 27 -16.32 -4.83 8.17
CA LYS A 27 -16.69 -5.21 6.81
C LYS A 27 -15.94 -4.37 5.77
N PRO A 28 -15.45 -4.97 4.67
CA PRO A 28 -14.72 -4.22 3.63
C PRO A 28 -15.57 -3.13 2.97
N GLN A 29 -16.90 -3.32 2.93
CA GLN A 29 -17.85 -2.33 2.40
C GLN A 29 -17.81 -1.00 3.15
N SER A 30 -17.31 -0.97 4.39
CA SER A 30 -17.07 0.29 5.11
C SER A 30 -16.19 1.25 4.31
N THR A 31 -15.18 0.76 3.60
CA THR A 31 -14.32 1.62 2.76
C THR A 31 -15.06 2.31 1.63
N HIS A 32 -16.11 1.68 1.09
CA HIS A 32 -16.99 2.29 0.10
C HIS A 32 -17.94 3.30 0.74
N ALA A 33 -18.50 3.01 1.92
CA ALA A 33 -19.38 3.96 2.62
C ALA A 33 -18.64 5.24 3.06
N PHE A 34 -17.37 5.11 3.44
CA PHE A 34 -16.51 6.26 3.78
C PHE A 34 -15.94 6.98 2.55
N ALA A 35 -16.10 6.45 1.33
CA ALA A 35 -15.44 6.98 0.13
C ALA A 35 -15.74 8.46 -0.10
N MET A 36 -16.97 8.90 0.09
CA MET A 36 -17.34 10.32 -0.06
C MET A 36 -16.64 11.22 0.97
N THR A 37 -16.54 10.77 2.22
CA THR A 37 -15.78 11.49 3.25
C THR A 37 -14.29 11.54 2.88
N CYS A 38 -13.70 10.44 2.41
CA CYS A 38 -12.33 10.42 1.93
C CYS A 38 -12.11 11.42 0.79
N ILE A 39 -13.00 11.46 -0.22
CA ILE A 39 -12.93 12.41 -1.33
C ILE A 39 -12.94 13.85 -0.81
N TRP A 40 -13.80 14.18 0.15
CA TRP A 40 -13.86 15.52 0.73
C TRP A 40 -12.59 15.91 1.47
N ILE A 41 -11.98 14.97 2.20
CA ILE A 41 -10.69 15.19 2.86
C ILE A 41 -9.61 15.51 1.81
N HIS A 42 -9.59 14.84 0.66
CA HIS A 42 -8.64 15.11 -0.42
C HIS A 42 -8.88 16.47 -1.07
N LEU A 43 -10.14 16.81 -1.36
CA LEU A 43 -10.53 18.11 -1.91
C LEU A 43 -10.12 19.25 -0.96
N ASN A 44 -10.43 19.08 0.33
CA ASN A 44 -10.10 20.06 1.35
C ASN A 44 -8.58 20.24 1.48
N ARG A 45 -7.80 19.15 1.49
CA ARG A 45 -6.33 19.21 1.54
C ARG A 45 -5.75 19.92 0.31
N LYS A 46 -6.29 19.64 -0.89
CA LYS A 46 -5.87 20.29 -2.13
C LYS A 46 -6.20 21.79 -2.14
N ALA A 47 -7.38 22.18 -1.66
CA ALA A 47 -7.77 23.58 -1.54
C ALA A 47 -6.81 24.36 -0.62
N HIS A 48 -6.37 23.73 0.47
CA HIS A 48 -5.38 24.27 1.40
C HIS A 48 -3.97 24.35 0.79
N SER A 49 -3.51 23.32 0.05
CA SER A 49 -2.17 23.33 -0.55
C SER A 49 -2.01 24.40 -1.63
N ASP A 50 -3.06 24.64 -2.41
CA ASP A 50 -3.03 25.56 -3.54
C ASP A 50 -3.21 27.03 -3.11
N ASN A 51 -3.25 27.32 -1.79
CA ASN A 51 -3.60 28.63 -1.21
C ASN A 51 -4.85 29.25 -1.86
N SER A 52 -5.75 28.40 -2.33
CA SER A 52 -6.95 28.84 -3.01
C SER A 52 -7.86 29.52 -1.98
N LYS A 53 -8.47 30.66 -2.33
CA LYS A 53 -9.47 31.33 -1.48
C LYS A 53 -10.72 30.49 -1.24
N LEU A 54 -10.83 29.33 -1.90
CA LEU A 54 -12.01 28.48 -1.93
C LEU A 54 -11.90 27.45 -0.81
N GLN A 55 -12.58 27.71 0.31
CA GLN A 55 -12.72 26.73 1.37
C GLN A 55 -13.75 25.68 0.96
N ILE A 56 -13.40 24.40 1.10
CA ILE A 56 -14.30 23.27 0.84
C ILE A 56 -14.65 22.65 2.20
N PRO A 57 -15.71 23.15 2.89
CA PRO A 57 -16.12 22.60 4.16
C PRO A 57 -16.68 21.19 3.98
N ILE A 58 -16.60 20.39 5.04
CA ILE A 58 -17.18 19.05 5.05
C ILE A 58 -18.70 19.17 5.25
N PRO A 59 -19.51 18.52 4.40
CA PRO A 59 -20.96 18.50 4.52
C PRO A 59 -21.40 17.98 5.88
N HIS A 60 -22.46 18.56 6.42
CA HIS A 60 -23.03 18.15 7.70
C HIS A 60 -23.36 16.64 7.74
N SER A 61 -23.87 16.10 6.62
CA SER A 61 -24.20 14.68 6.50
C SER A 61 -22.98 13.76 6.66
N LEU A 62 -21.77 14.21 6.35
CA LEU A 62 -20.53 13.43 6.46
C LEU A 62 -19.77 13.66 7.79
N LYS A 63 -20.35 14.44 8.70
CA LYS A 63 -19.68 14.86 9.95
C LYS A 63 -19.25 13.67 10.81
N LEU A 64 -20.13 12.69 11.03
CA LEU A 64 -19.84 11.52 11.89
C LEU A 64 -18.68 10.68 11.33
N HIS A 65 -18.65 10.45 10.02
CA HIS A 65 -17.55 9.76 9.36
C HIS A 65 -16.23 10.52 9.53
N HIS A 66 -16.25 11.83 9.35
CA HIS A 66 -15.03 12.64 9.49
C HIS A 66 -14.52 12.66 10.93
N GLU A 67 -15.40 12.83 11.92
CA GLU A 67 -15.05 12.77 13.34
C GLU A 67 -14.46 11.40 13.72
N PHE A 68 -15.06 10.30 13.23
CA PHE A 68 -14.54 8.95 13.43
C PHE A 68 -13.11 8.79 12.89
N LEU A 69 -12.83 9.29 11.67
CA LEU A 69 -11.50 9.24 11.07
C LEU A 69 -10.47 10.06 11.87
N GLN A 70 -10.85 11.27 12.30
CA GLN A 70 -9.98 12.14 13.10
C GLN A 70 -9.67 11.54 14.48
N GLN A 71 -10.69 10.98 15.15
CA GLN A 71 -10.51 10.29 16.44
C GLN A 71 -9.62 9.05 16.28
N SER A 72 -9.84 8.28 15.22
CA SER A 72 -9.03 7.10 14.89
C SER A 72 -7.57 7.46 14.64
N LEU A 73 -7.30 8.58 13.97
CA LEU A 73 -5.93 9.04 13.71
C LEU A 73 -5.18 9.48 14.98
N ARG A 74 -5.91 10.00 15.98
CA ARG A 74 -5.32 10.39 17.29
C ARG A 74 -4.92 9.18 18.13
N ASN A 75 -5.48 8.00 17.84
CA ASN A 75 -5.12 6.78 18.54
C ASN A 75 -3.73 6.29 18.08
N LYS A 76 -2.77 6.24 19.01
CA LYS A 76 -1.38 5.84 18.73
C LYS A 76 -1.22 4.33 18.50
N SER A 77 -2.18 3.50 18.94
CA SER A 77 -2.14 2.05 18.77
C SER A 77 -3.25 1.61 17.80
N LEU A 78 -2.90 1.53 16.52
CA LEU A 78 -3.77 0.96 15.48
C LEU A 78 -3.50 -0.54 15.36
N HIS A 79 -4.57 -1.32 15.22
CA HIS A 79 -4.51 -2.78 15.08
C HIS A 79 -5.03 -3.21 13.71
N MET A 80 -4.60 -4.38 13.25
CA MET A 80 -4.96 -4.97 11.95
C MET A 80 -6.23 -5.85 12.01
N ASN A 81 -7.05 -5.70 13.05
CA ASN A 81 -8.23 -6.53 13.30
C ASN A 81 -9.49 -6.05 12.57
N ASP A 82 -9.50 -4.82 12.08
CA ASP A 82 -10.61 -4.20 11.35
C ASP A 82 -10.11 -3.39 10.14
N TYR A 83 -11.02 -2.77 9.39
CA TYR A 83 -10.66 -1.94 8.23
C TYR A 83 -10.30 -0.49 8.60
N LYS A 84 -10.13 -0.16 9.90
CA LYS A 84 -9.80 1.21 10.32
C LYS A 84 -8.50 1.71 9.69
N ILE A 85 -7.48 0.86 9.60
CA ILE A 85 -6.21 1.21 8.96
C ILE A 85 -6.41 1.50 7.47
N ALA A 86 -7.20 0.70 6.76
CA ALA A 86 -7.52 0.95 5.35
C ALA A 86 -8.27 2.28 5.17
N LEU A 87 -9.25 2.57 6.04
CA LEU A 87 -9.97 3.84 6.05
C LEU A 87 -9.03 5.04 6.23
N LEU A 88 -8.11 4.96 7.19
CA LEU A 88 -7.12 6.03 7.43
C LEU A 88 -6.15 6.19 6.25
N CYS A 89 -5.63 5.10 5.71
CA CYS A 89 -4.80 5.13 4.50
C CYS A 89 -5.56 5.78 3.33
N ASN A 90 -6.82 5.40 3.12
CA ASN A 90 -7.65 5.92 2.03
C ASN A 90 -8.01 7.38 2.21
N ALA A 91 -8.26 7.83 3.44
CA ALA A 91 -8.66 9.21 3.74
C ALA A 91 -7.50 10.19 3.70
N TYR A 92 -6.32 9.79 4.17
CA TYR A 92 -5.20 10.70 4.41
C TYR A 92 -4.01 10.49 3.46
N SER A 93 -4.18 9.73 2.37
CA SER A 93 -3.09 9.34 1.47
C SER A 93 -2.29 10.51 0.88
N THR A 94 -2.88 11.70 0.74
CA THR A 94 -2.22 12.92 0.24
C THR A 94 -1.75 13.88 1.34
N ASN A 95 -1.86 13.49 2.61
CA ASN A 95 -1.38 14.26 3.75
C ASN A 95 -0.20 13.53 4.39
N SER A 96 1.02 13.92 4.03
CA SER A 96 2.27 13.28 4.48
C SER A 96 2.35 13.07 6.00
N GLU A 97 1.96 14.07 6.79
CA GLU A 97 2.01 14.01 8.26
C GLU A 97 1.04 12.96 8.82
N CYS A 98 -0.20 12.96 8.32
CA CYS A 98 -1.24 12.05 8.78
C CYS A 98 -1.08 10.63 8.21
N PHE A 99 -0.50 10.50 7.03
CA PHE A 99 -0.38 9.24 6.30
C PHE A 99 0.74 8.34 6.84
N THR A 100 1.77 8.93 7.42
CA THR A 100 2.94 8.21 7.93
C THR A 100 2.54 7.17 8.99
N LEU A 101 1.59 7.50 9.87
CA LEU A 101 1.11 6.60 10.92
C LEU A 101 0.43 5.33 10.37
N PRO A 102 -0.71 5.40 9.64
CA PRO A 102 -1.41 4.21 9.17
C PRO A 102 -0.59 3.41 8.15
N MET A 103 0.18 4.08 7.27
CA MET A 103 1.06 3.39 6.33
C MET A 103 2.21 2.68 7.05
N GLY A 104 2.78 3.30 8.08
CA GLY A 104 3.82 2.70 8.92
C GLY A 104 3.36 1.39 9.55
N VAL A 105 2.13 1.36 10.09
CA VAL A 105 1.57 0.14 10.70
C VAL A 105 1.41 -0.99 9.67
N LEU A 106 0.92 -0.70 8.46
CA LEU A 106 0.82 -1.70 7.38
C LEU A 106 2.19 -2.29 7.03
N VAL A 107 3.20 -1.43 6.89
CA VAL A 107 4.55 -1.84 6.49
C VAL A 107 5.24 -2.64 7.60
N GLU A 108 5.14 -2.20 8.86
CA GLU A 108 5.74 -2.92 10.00
C GLU A 108 5.11 -4.29 10.22
N THR A 109 3.80 -4.42 9.97
CA THR A 109 3.08 -5.71 10.09
C THR A 109 3.69 -6.77 9.19
N ILE A 110 4.01 -6.44 7.93
CA ILE A 110 4.58 -7.40 6.98
C ILE A 110 6.10 -7.52 7.05
N TYR A 111 6.78 -6.51 7.57
CA TYR A 111 8.23 -6.52 7.72
C TYR A 111 8.66 -7.33 8.97
N GLY A 112 7.88 -7.23 10.04
CA GLY A 112 8.21 -7.82 11.34
C GLY A 112 9.13 -6.93 12.17
N ASN A 113 8.98 -7.02 13.49
CA ASN A 113 9.54 -6.04 14.44
C ASN A 113 11.04 -6.21 14.75
N GLY A 114 11.84 -6.75 13.81
CA GLY A 114 13.29 -6.95 13.92
C GLY A 114 13.80 -7.98 14.96
N ASN A 115 13.00 -8.26 15.99
CA ASN A 115 13.38 -9.11 17.12
C ASN A 115 13.10 -10.60 16.89
N MET A 116 12.06 -10.92 16.12
CA MET A 116 11.70 -12.30 15.81
C MET A 116 12.31 -12.68 14.47
N ARG A 117 13.09 -13.77 14.46
CA ARG A 117 13.67 -14.35 13.24
C ARG A 117 13.18 -15.78 13.10
N ILE A 118 12.96 -16.19 11.86
CA ILE A 118 12.53 -17.55 11.53
C ILE A 118 13.57 -18.21 10.64
N PRO A 119 13.85 -19.50 10.84
CA PRO A 119 14.71 -20.26 9.93
C PRO A 119 13.97 -20.50 8.61
N LEU A 120 14.69 -20.33 7.50
CA LEU A 120 14.24 -20.77 6.17
C LEU A 120 14.86 -22.14 5.85
N PRO A 121 14.28 -22.90 4.90
CA PRO A 121 14.85 -24.18 4.46
C PRO A 121 16.33 -24.05 4.05
N GLY A 122 17.15 -25.02 4.47
CA GLY A 122 18.61 -25.02 4.26
C GLY A 122 19.40 -24.71 5.52
N THR A 123 20.72 -24.56 5.37
CA THR A 123 21.65 -24.26 6.47
C THR A 123 21.96 -22.77 6.55
N ASN A 124 21.93 -22.20 7.76
CA ASN A 124 22.31 -20.80 8.04
C ASN A 124 21.49 -19.73 7.29
N CYS A 125 20.22 -20.00 6.96
CA CYS A 125 19.32 -19.03 6.34
C CYS A 125 18.24 -18.58 7.35
N MET A 126 18.24 -17.29 7.71
CA MET A 126 17.26 -16.71 8.62
C MET A 126 16.53 -15.56 7.94
N ALA A 127 15.22 -15.45 8.16
CA ALA A 127 14.38 -14.35 7.71
C ALA A 127 13.78 -13.57 8.88
N SER A 128 13.30 -12.36 8.62
CA SER A 128 12.43 -11.64 9.55
C SER A 128 11.14 -12.42 9.83
N GLY A 129 10.68 -12.39 11.08
CA GLY A 129 9.67 -13.34 11.58
C GLY A 129 8.21 -13.08 11.21
N SER A 130 7.90 -12.08 10.37
CA SER A 130 6.51 -11.89 9.94
C SER A 130 6.14 -12.88 8.84
N ILE A 131 5.15 -13.73 9.12
CA ILE A 131 4.68 -14.81 8.23
C ILE A 131 3.28 -14.58 7.67
N THR A 132 2.50 -13.68 8.27
CA THR A 132 1.12 -13.40 7.85
C THR A 132 1.08 -12.23 6.85
N PRO A 133 0.90 -12.48 5.55
CA PRO A 133 0.78 -11.42 4.54
C PRO A 133 -0.52 -10.63 4.70
N LEU A 134 -0.59 -9.43 4.11
CA LEU A 134 -1.84 -8.68 4.05
C LEU A 134 -2.86 -9.44 3.20
N PRO A 135 -4.08 -9.67 3.71
CA PRO A 135 -5.09 -10.42 2.98
C PRO A 135 -5.61 -9.63 1.77
N MET A 136 -6.04 -10.35 0.72
CA MET A 136 -6.50 -9.73 -0.54
C MET A 136 -7.66 -8.75 -0.31
N ASN A 137 -8.64 -9.11 0.52
CA ASN A 137 -9.77 -8.23 0.84
C ASN A 137 -9.34 -6.88 1.44
N LEU A 138 -8.27 -6.85 2.24
CA LEU A 138 -7.70 -5.61 2.77
C LEU A 138 -7.01 -4.80 1.66
N LEU A 139 -6.23 -5.45 0.81
CA LEU A 139 -5.57 -4.80 -0.33
C LEU A 139 -6.59 -4.24 -1.32
N ASP A 140 -7.67 -4.96 -1.60
CA ASP A 140 -8.79 -4.53 -2.45
C ASP A 140 -9.53 -3.33 -1.85
N SER A 141 -9.57 -3.26 -0.51
CA SER A 141 -10.16 -2.13 0.23
C SER A 141 -9.26 -0.89 0.25
N LEU A 142 -8.01 -0.97 -0.22
CA LEU A 142 -7.12 0.18 -0.35
C LEU A 142 -7.33 0.88 -1.70
N THR A 143 -7.31 2.21 -1.67
CA THR A 143 -7.28 3.02 -2.89
C THR A 143 -5.98 2.78 -3.67
N VAL A 144 -6.02 3.06 -4.98
CA VAL A 144 -4.85 2.98 -5.86
C VAL A 144 -3.65 3.75 -5.30
N HIS A 145 -3.88 4.96 -4.78
CA HIS A 145 -2.80 5.78 -4.22
C HIS A 145 -2.18 5.18 -2.94
N ALA A 146 -3.01 4.59 -2.07
CA ALA A 146 -2.51 3.87 -0.90
C ALA A 146 -1.71 2.62 -1.30
N LYS A 147 -2.18 1.85 -2.30
CA LYS A 147 -1.44 0.70 -2.86
C LYS A 147 -0.09 1.12 -3.46
N MET A 148 -0.06 2.20 -4.26
CA MET A 148 1.17 2.75 -4.84
C MET A 148 2.19 3.10 -3.76
N SER A 149 1.75 3.76 -2.70
CA SER A 149 2.59 4.12 -1.55
C SER A 149 3.12 2.90 -0.80
N LEU A 150 2.30 1.87 -0.65
CA LEU A 150 2.71 0.60 -0.03
C LEU A 150 3.74 -0.14 -0.88
N ILE A 151 3.53 -0.27 -2.20
CA ILE A 151 4.52 -0.83 -3.13
C ILE A 151 5.85 -0.08 -3.02
N HIS A 152 5.79 1.25 -3.07
CA HIS A 152 7.00 2.07 -3.01
C HIS A 152 7.75 1.89 -1.69
N SER A 153 7.02 1.82 -0.57
CA SER A 153 7.60 1.59 0.76
C SER A 153 8.29 0.22 0.85
N ILE A 154 7.66 -0.83 0.31
CA ILE A 154 8.24 -2.17 0.25
C ILE A 154 9.51 -2.18 -0.61
N ALA A 155 9.44 -1.67 -1.84
CA ALA A 155 10.57 -1.64 -2.77
C ALA A 155 11.76 -0.87 -2.18
N THR A 156 11.51 0.29 -1.57
CA THR A 156 12.56 1.11 -0.92
C THR A 156 13.25 0.34 0.21
N ARG A 157 12.50 -0.41 1.02
CA ARG A 157 13.08 -1.26 2.08
C ARG A 157 13.90 -2.42 1.51
N VAL A 158 13.41 -3.08 0.47
CA VAL A 158 14.15 -4.16 -0.21
C VAL A 158 15.49 -3.64 -0.75
N ILE A 159 15.47 -2.47 -1.42
CA ILE A 159 16.68 -1.81 -1.92
C ILE A 159 17.64 -1.46 -0.77
N LYS A 160 17.12 -0.91 0.34
CA LYS A 160 17.93 -0.60 1.52
C LYS A 160 18.62 -1.83 2.10
N LEU A 161 17.90 -2.97 2.21
CA LEU A 161 18.48 -4.23 2.67
C LEU A 161 19.52 -4.79 1.71
N ALA A 162 19.29 -4.65 0.40
CA ALA A 162 20.24 -5.07 -0.62
C ALA A 162 21.57 -4.29 -0.51
N HIS A 163 21.50 -2.96 -0.32
CA HIS A 163 22.69 -2.13 -0.11
C HIS A 163 23.39 -2.38 1.24
N ALA A 164 22.64 -2.74 2.28
CA ALA A 164 23.20 -3.06 3.59
C ALA A 164 24.01 -4.38 3.60
N LYS A 165 23.96 -5.18 2.52
CA LYS A 165 24.61 -6.50 2.42
C LYS A 165 24.30 -7.43 3.60
N SER A 166 23.07 -7.34 4.11
CA SER A 166 22.59 -8.18 5.20
C SER A 166 22.46 -9.64 4.72
N SER A 167 22.85 -10.59 5.57
CA SER A 167 22.57 -12.02 5.36
C SER A 167 21.14 -12.41 5.74
N LEU A 168 20.40 -11.50 6.38
CA LEU A 168 19.00 -11.74 6.75
C LEU A 168 18.10 -11.66 5.51
N ALA A 169 17.36 -12.73 5.25
CA ALA A 169 16.37 -12.79 4.18
C ALA A 169 15.13 -11.93 4.50
N LEU A 170 14.38 -11.59 3.45
CA LEU A 170 13.13 -10.85 3.56
C LEU A 170 12.07 -11.65 4.33
N ALA A 171 11.19 -10.96 5.05
CA ALA A 171 10.05 -11.60 5.71
C ALA A 171 9.14 -12.30 4.68
N PRO A 172 8.67 -13.54 4.92
CA PRO A 172 7.73 -14.21 4.03
C PRO A 172 6.45 -13.40 3.78
N ALA A 173 5.92 -12.74 4.81
CA ALA A 173 4.75 -11.86 4.70
C ALA A 173 4.97 -10.70 3.73
N LEU A 174 6.18 -10.12 3.72
CA LEU A 174 6.54 -9.01 2.83
C LEU A 174 6.57 -9.46 1.38
N VAL A 175 7.25 -10.58 1.08
CA VAL A 175 7.38 -11.10 -0.29
C VAL A 175 6.01 -11.49 -0.84
N GLU A 176 5.22 -12.21 -0.05
CA GLU A 176 3.88 -12.63 -0.44
C GLU A 176 2.93 -11.43 -0.62
N THR A 177 2.95 -10.44 0.28
CA THR A 177 2.17 -9.20 0.11
C THR A 177 2.60 -8.41 -1.13
N PHE A 178 3.91 -8.32 -1.38
CA PHE A 178 4.43 -7.64 -2.56
C PHE A 178 3.97 -8.33 -3.85
N SER A 179 4.01 -9.66 -3.90
CA SER A 179 3.51 -10.43 -5.04
C SER A 179 2.03 -10.15 -5.33
N ARG A 180 1.18 -10.09 -4.28
CA ARG A 180 -0.25 -9.74 -4.41
C ARG A 180 -0.44 -8.34 -4.95
N LEU A 181 0.38 -7.39 -4.51
CA LEU A 181 0.34 -6.01 -5.01
C LEU A 181 0.75 -5.89 -6.48
N LEU A 182 1.67 -6.73 -6.96
CA LEU A 182 2.10 -6.72 -8.36
C LEU A 182 1.02 -7.23 -9.35
N VAL A 183 -0.07 -7.81 -8.85
CA VAL A 183 -1.21 -8.26 -9.68
C VAL A 183 -2.10 -7.10 -10.13
N TYR A 184 -2.13 -5.99 -9.39
CA TYR A 184 -2.97 -4.83 -9.70
C TYR A 184 -2.40 -4.07 -10.91
N MET A 185 -3.08 -4.16 -12.05
CA MET A 185 -2.66 -3.48 -13.28
C MET A 185 -2.81 -1.96 -13.19
N GLU A 186 -3.72 -1.46 -12.35
CA GLU A 186 -3.88 -0.02 -12.13
C GLU A 186 -2.64 0.66 -11.50
N ILE A 187 -1.71 -0.13 -10.94
CA ILE A 187 -0.41 0.33 -10.42
C ILE A 187 0.78 -0.20 -11.22
N GLU A 188 0.58 -0.67 -12.45
CA GLU A 188 1.59 -1.30 -13.32
C GLU A 188 2.93 -0.55 -13.34
N SER A 189 2.91 0.78 -13.43
CA SER A 189 4.11 1.63 -13.54
C SER A 189 5.05 1.50 -12.34
N LEU A 190 4.51 1.51 -11.12
CA LEU A 190 5.30 1.35 -9.88
C LEU A 190 5.38 -0.13 -9.45
N GLY A 191 4.44 -0.95 -9.90
CA GLY A 191 4.38 -2.39 -9.67
C GLY A 191 5.30 -3.15 -10.61
N ILE A 192 4.74 -3.93 -11.54
CA ILE A 192 5.49 -4.88 -12.36
C ILE A 192 6.58 -4.23 -13.22
N LYS A 193 6.31 -3.04 -13.78
CA LYS A 193 7.30 -2.31 -14.59
C LYS A 193 8.49 -1.88 -13.74
N GLY A 194 8.21 -1.31 -12.57
CA GLY A 194 9.23 -0.91 -11.59
C GLY A 194 10.01 -2.11 -11.05
N PHE A 195 9.33 -3.23 -10.80
CA PHE A 195 9.96 -4.48 -10.36
C PHE A 195 11.02 -4.96 -11.37
N ILE A 196 10.67 -5.10 -12.65
CA ILE A 196 11.57 -5.65 -13.67
C ILE A 196 12.65 -4.64 -14.08
N SER A 197 12.28 -3.36 -14.22
CA SER A 197 13.17 -2.35 -14.80
C SER A 197 14.04 -1.63 -13.77
N GLN A 198 13.65 -1.60 -12.49
CA GLN A 198 14.36 -0.85 -11.45
C GLN A 198 14.81 -1.73 -10.29
N LEU A 199 13.88 -2.47 -9.66
CA LEU A 199 14.21 -3.23 -8.45
C LEU A 199 15.19 -4.37 -8.76
N LEU A 200 14.87 -5.21 -9.74
CA LEU A 200 15.68 -6.38 -10.08
C LEU A 200 17.12 -5.99 -10.51
N PRO A 201 17.33 -5.01 -11.41
CA PRO A 201 18.69 -4.58 -11.77
C PRO A 201 19.45 -3.94 -10.61
N THR A 202 18.76 -3.20 -9.73
CA THR A 202 19.40 -2.57 -8.55
C THR A 202 19.88 -3.61 -7.55
N VAL A 203 19.04 -4.62 -7.24
CA VAL A 203 19.42 -5.74 -6.37
C VAL A 203 20.60 -6.50 -6.97
N PHE A 204 20.57 -6.79 -8.27
CA PHE A 204 21.70 -7.43 -8.94
C PHE A 204 23.00 -6.61 -8.84
N LYS A 205 22.95 -5.32 -9.16
CA LYS A 205 24.12 -4.42 -9.07
C LYS A 205 24.68 -4.35 -7.65
N SER A 206 23.84 -4.48 -6.62
CA SER A 206 24.28 -4.53 -5.21
C SER A 206 24.87 -5.88 -4.75
N HIS A 207 24.84 -6.91 -5.62
CA HIS A 207 25.32 -8.27 -5.35
C HIS A 207 24.58 -8.93 -4.18
N ALA A 208 23.30 -8.59 -4.00
CA ALA A 208 22.44 -9.13 -2.94
C ALA A 208 21.76 -10.44 -3.40
N TRP A 209 22.55 -11.51 -3.52
CA TRP A 209 22.13 -12.79 -4.12
C TRP A 209 20.92 -13.44 -3.43
N GLY A 210 20.85 -13.41 -2.10
CA GLY A 210 19.71 -13.98 -1.37
C GLY A 210 18.39 -13.24 -1.64
N ILE A 211 18.45 -11.91 -1.76
CA ILE A 211 17.29 -11.11 -2.15
C ILE A 211 16.94 -11.39 -3.60
N LEU A 212 17.93 -11.43 -4.50
CA LEU A 212 17.71 -11.75 -5.92
C LEU A 212 17.02 -13.11 -6.09
N HIS A 213 17.50 -14.15 -5.40
CA HIS A 213 16.85 -15.47 -5.38
C HIS A 213 15.39 -15.37 -4.97
N THR A 214 15.10 -14.67 -3.87
CA THR A 214 13.74 -14.47 -3.36
C THR A 214 12.83 -13.79 -4.41
N LEU A 215 13.33 -12.77 -5.12
CA LEU A 215 12.55 -12.06 -6.14
C LEU A 215 12.26 -12.94 -7.36
N LEU A 216 13.22 -13.76 -7.80
CA LEU A 216 13.06 -14.69 -8.92
C LEU A 216 12.13 -15.86 -8.57
N GLU A 217 12.24 -16.39 -7.35
CA GLU A 217 11.36 -17.41 -6.81
C GLU A 217 9.92 -16.88 -6.72
N MET A 218 9.74 -15.69 -6.15
CA MET A 218 8.44 -15.00 -6.11
C MET A 218 7.84 -14.86 -7.50
N PHE A 219 8.65 -14.43 -8.49
CA PHE A 219 8.17 -14.30 -9.87
C PHE A 219 7.72 -15.66 -10.44
N SER A 220 8.47 -16.72 -10.19
CA SER A 220 8.21 -18.05 -10.74
C SER A 220 6.95 -18.70 -10.15
N TYR A 221 6.71 -18.54 -8.85
CA TYR A 221 5.65 -19.27 -8.14
C TYR A 221 4.42 -18.45 -7.77
N ARG A 222 4.44 -17.11 -7.93
CA ARG A 222 3.31 -16.24 -7.55
C ARG A 222 2.77 -15.37 -8.68
N MET A 223 3.51 -15.21 -9.79
CA MET A 223 3.09 -14.30 -10.86
C MET A 223 2.42 -15.07 -12.00
N HIS A 224 1.08 -14.96 -12.10
CA HIS A 224 0.30 -15.69 -13.11
C HIS A 224 -0.02 -14.83 -14.35
N HIS A 225 -0.44 -13.57 -14.17
CA HIS A 225 -0.92 -12.70 -15.25
C HIS A 225 0.08 -11.58 -15.59
N ILE A 226 1.19 -11.94 -16.22
CA ILE A 226 2.22 -10.98 -16.66
C ILE A 226 2.20 -10.86 -18.18
N GLN A 227 2.19 -9.62 -18.66
CA GLN A 227 2.18 -9.33 -20.08
C GLN A 227 3.44 -9.92 -20.77
N PRO A 228 3.33 -10.40 -22.02
CA PRO A 228 4.44 -11.08 -22.71
C PRO A 228 5.74 -10.26 -22.76
N HIS A 229 5.63 -8.96 -23.00
CA HIS A 229 6.80 -8.08 -23.12
C HIS A 229 7.62 -8.00 -21.82
N TYR A 230 6.97 -8.01 -20.66
CA TYR A 230 7.64 -8.07 -19.35
C TYR A 230 8.34 -9.41 -19.11
N ARG A 231 7.74 -10.52 -19.56
CA ARG A 231 8.38 -11.85 -19.49
C ARG A 231 9.65 -11.90 -20.36
N VAL A 232 9.59 -11.35 -21.57
CA VAL A 232 10.76 -11.25 -22.46
C VAL A 232 11.86 -10.39 -21.84
N GLN A 233 11.51 -9.25 -21.24
CA GLN A 233 12.48 -8.38 -20.56
C GLN A 233 13.14 -9.10 -19.37
N LEU A 234 12.37 -9.82 -18.56
CA LEU A 234 12.92 -10.62 -17.47
C LEU A 234 13.85 -11.73 -18.01
N LEU A 235 13.46 -12.43 -19.07
CA LEU A 235 14.28 -13.46 -19.70
C LEU A 235 15.60 -12.90 -20.21
N SER A 236 15.58 -11.72 -20.84
CA SER A 236 16.80 -11.01 -21.26
C SER A 236 17.69 -10.70 -20.06
N ASN A 237 17.12 -10.20 -18.96
CA ASN A 237 17.87 -9.94 -17.74
C ASN A 237 18.49 -11.24 -17.20
N LEU A 238 17.74 -12.35 -17.15
CA LEU A 238 18.23 -13.66 -16.70
C LEU A 238 19.39 -14.19 -17.56
N HIS A 239 19.31 -14.04 -18.88
CA HIS A 239 20.42 -14.42 -19.76
C HIS A 239 21.68 -13.58 -19.49
N SER A 240 21.53 -12.27 -19.29
CA SER A 240 22.66 -11.40 -18.91
C SER A 240 23.18 -11.66 -17.49
N LEU A 241 22.37 -12.24 -16.61
CA LEU A 241 22.76 -12.61 -15.24
C LEU A 241 23.55 -13.92 -15.19
N ALA A 242 23.28 -14.84 -16.12
CA ALA A 242 23.87 -16.18 -16.14
C ALA A 242 25.11 -16.30 -17.04
N ALA A 243 25.32 -15.36 -17.96
CA ALA A 243 26.47 -15.27 -18.85
C ALA A 243 27.64 -14.51 -18.19
#